data_AF-A0A5N5KTI3-F1
#
_entry.id   AF-A0A5N5KTI3-F1
#
_cell.length_a   1.000
_cell.length_b   1.000
_cell.length_c   1.000
_cell.angle_alpha   90.00
_cell.angle_beta   90.00
_cell.angle_gamma   90.00
#
_symmetry.space_group_name_H-M   'P 1'
#
loop_
_entity.id
_entity.type
_entity.pdbx_description
1 polymer ?
#
loop_
_entity_poly.entity_id
_entity_poly.type
_entity_poly.pdbx_seq_one_letter_code
_entity_poly.pdbx_strand_id
1 'polypeptide(L)'
;MRTDLENRLAYPTKIWNLKVSTRTQGHPKPVITGDWLSLVEEKSLRVGDRIVLTREVDEEDGVSYEIRTAHEIFKCWAPVI
;
A
#
# COMPACT_ATOMS: atom_id res chain seq x y z
N MET A 1 -8.84 7.42 -25.88
CA MET A 1 -8.39 6.44 -24.87
C MET A 1 -6.96 6.84 -24.54
N ARG A 2 -6.68 7.34 -23.33
CA ARG A 2 -5.31 7.75 -22.94
C ARG A 2 -4.44 6.52 -22.73
N THR A 3 -3.18 6.59 -23.12
CA THR A 3 -2.24 5.46 -23.00
C THR A 3 -1.72 5.31 -21.56
N ASP A 4 -1.21 4.12 -21.20
CA ASP A 4 -0.58 3.83 -19.90
C ASP A 4 0.46 4.90 -19.50
N LEU A 5 1.28 5.32 -20.48
CA LEU A 5 2.33 6.32 -20.27
C LEU A 5 1.77 7.72 -19.96
N GLU A 6 0.68 8.13 -20.61
CA GLU A 6 0.02 9.41 -20.35
C GLU A 6 -0.64 9.45 -18.97
N ASN A 7 -1.18 8.33 -18.48
CA ASN A 7 -1.72 8.23 -17.12
C ASN A 7 -0.62 8.28 -16.05
N ARG A 8 0.53 7.62 -16.29
CA ARG A 8 1.69 7.64 -15.37
C ARG A 8 2.31 9.03 -15.24
N LEU A 9 2.27 9.84 -16.29
CA LEU A 9 2.79 11.21 -16.29
C LEU A 9 1.76 12.24 -15.79
N ALA A 10 0.46 11.96 -15.89
CA ALA A 10 -0.60 12.85 -15.39
C ALA A 10 -0.78 12.76 -13.86
N TYR A 11 -0.51 11.59 -13.26
CA TYR A 11 -0.55 11.37 -11.82
C TYR A 11 0.66 10.55 -11.41
N PRO A 12 1.75 11.18 -10.92
CA PRO A 12 2.93 10.42 -10.49
C PRO A 12 2.51 9.44 -9.38
N THR A 13 2.74 8.15 -9.63
CA THR A 13 2.48 7.11 -8.64
C THR A 13 3.38 7.37 -7.43
N LYS A 14 2.76 7.64 -6.28
CA LYS A 14 3.51 7.86 -5.05
C LYS A 14 4.12 6.54 -4.56
N ILE A 15 5.42 6.55 -4.33
CA ILE A 15 6.17 5.42 -3.77
C ILE A 15 6.20 5.56 -2.25
N TRP A 16 5.83 4.50 -1.53
CA TRP A 16 5.83 4.43 -0.07
C TRP A 16 6.97 3.54 0.42
N ASN A 17 7.84 4.08 1.28
CA ASN A 17 8.96 3.34 1.85
C ASN A 17 8.54 2.68 3.18
N LEU A 18 7.83 1.57 3.05
CA LEU A 18 7.45 0.76 4.21
C LEU A 18 8.62 -0.12 4.68
N LYS A 19 8.77 -0.24 6.00
CA LYS A 19 9.77 -1.12 6.63
C LYS A 19 9.07 -2.18 7.45
N VAL A 20 9.40 -3.44 7.21
CA VAL A 20 8.91 -4.57 8.01
C VAL A 20 10.03 -5.03 8.94
N SER A 21 9.74 -5.09 10.24
CA SER A 21 10.66 -5.64 11.23
C SER A 21 9.93 -6.51 12.24
N THR A 22 10.65 -7.41 12.91
CA THR A 22 10.10 -8.18 14.04
C THR A 22 10.69 -7.61 15.32
N ARG A 23 9.84 -7.30 16.29
CA ARG A 23 10.28 -6.81 17.59
C ARG A 23 11.19 -7.85 18.26
N THR A 24 12.37 -7.44 18.72
CA THR A 24 13.41 -8.35 19.22
C THR A 24 13.30 -8.66 20.72
N GLN A 25 12.66 -7.78 21.51
CA GLN A 25 12.50 -7.97 22.96
C GLN A 25 11.04 -8.20 23.35
N GLY A 26 10.77 -9.21 24.18
CA GLY A 26 9.42 -9.57 24.61
C GLY A 26 8.71 -10.44 23.58
N HIS A 27 7.52 -10.03 23.13
CA HIS A 27 6.74 -10.78 22.14
C HIS A 27 7.18 -10.43 20.70
N PRO A 28 7.79 -11.37 19.95
CA PRO A 28 8.23 -11.14 18.59
C PRO A 28 7.04 -11.02 17.65
N LYS A 29 6.54 -9.79 17.54
CA LYS A 29 5.42 -9.42 16.66
C LYS A 29 5.98 -8.63 15.47
N PRO A 30 5.59 -8.97 14.23
CA PRO A 30 5.96 -8.16 13.07
C PRO A 30 5.28 -6.79 13.16
N VAL A 31 6.00 -5.75 12.76
CA VAL A 31 5.53 -4.36 12.71
C VAL A 31 5.89 -3.75 11.37
N ILE A 32 5.00 -2.88 10.87
CA ILE A 32 5.25 -2.03 9.71
C ILE A 32 5.56 -0.62 10.23
N THR A 33 6.65 -0.05 9.73
CA THR A 33 7.18 1.28 10.08
C THR A 33 7.62 2.00 8.80
N GLY A 34 8.39 3.09 8.92
CA GLY A 34 8.73 3.95 7.78
C GLY A 34 7.58 4.90 7.45
N ASP A 35 7.18 4.99 6.19
CA ASP A 35 6.12 5.89 5.72
C ASP A 35 4.70 5.44 6.12
N TRP A 36 4.59 4.46 7.02
CA TRP A 36 3.31 3.90 7.47
C TRP A 36 2.32 4.96 7.95
N LEU A 37 2.76 5.88 8.83
CA LEU A 37 1.87 6.92 9.37
C LEU A 37 1.41 7.89 8.28
N SER A 38 2.31 8.28 7.38
CA SER A 38 1.99 9.14 6.24
C SER A 38 1.00 8.49 5.28
N LEU A 39 1.12 7.18 5.05
CA LEU A 39 0.16 6.42 4.25
C LEU A 39 -1.23 6.41 4.91
N VAL A 40 -1.29 6.13 6.22
CA VAL A 40 -2.55 6.12 6.98
C VAL A 40 -3.23 7.48 6.96
N GLU A 41 -2.46 8.56 7.17
CA GLU A 41 -2.98 9.93 7.17
C GLU A 41 -3.48 10.36 5.79
N GLU A 42 -2.68 10.19 4.75
CA GLU A 42 -3.01 10.62 3.39
C GLU A 42 -4.20 9.83 2.81
N LYS A 43 -4.29 8.53 3.12
CA LYS A 43 -5.41 7.68 2.71
C LYS A 43 -6.58 7.70 3.70
N SER A 44 -6.53 8.55 4.74
CA SER A 44 -7.58 8.68 5.76
C SER A 44 -8.03 7.33 6.33
N LEU A 45 -7.08 6.41 6.50
CA LEU A 45 -7.38 5.04 6.93
C LEU A 45 -7.75 5.04 8.41
N ARG A 46 -8.74 4.22 8.73
CA ARG A 46 -9.29 4.06 10.07
C ARG A 46 -9.35 2.58 10.43
N VAL A 47 -9.51 2.31 11.73
CA VAL A 47 -9.69 0.95 12.23
C VAL A 47 -10.88 0.30 11.51
N GLY A 48 -10.65 -0.88 10.92
CA GLY A 48 -11.63 -1.60 10.11
C GLY A 48 -11.35 -1.56 8.61
N ASP A 49 -10.57 -0.58 8.13
CA ASP A 49 -10.19 -0.49 6.73
C ASP A 49 -9.18 -1.58 6.34
N ARG A 50 -9.11 -1.87 5.03
CA ARG A 50 -8.21 -2.87 4.46
C ARG A 50 -7.03 -2.24 3.76
N ILE A 51 -5.87 -2.85 3.96
CA ILE A 51 -4.65 -2.62 3.19
C ILE A 51 -4.21 -3.96 2.60
N VAL A 52 -3.94 -3.98 1.30
CA VAL A 52 -3.40 -5.13 0.58
C VAL A 52 -2.04 -4.74 0.04
N LEU A 53 -1.01 -5.48 0.47
CA LEU A 53 0.36 -5.35 -0.02
C LEU A 53 0.62 -6.52 -0.97
N THR A 54 0.83 -6.22 -2.24
CA THR A 54 1.11 -7.23 -3.27
C THR A 54 2.60 -7.18 -3.62
N ARG A 55 3.23 -8.34 -3.72
CA ARG A 55 4.55 -8.51 -4.33
C ARG A 55 4.37 -9.42 -5.53
N GLU A 56 4.71 -8.94 -6.71
CA GLU A 56 4.73 -9.77 -7.93
C GLU A 56 6.18 -10.00 -8.33
N VAL A 57 6.44 -11.22 -8.82
CA VAL A 57 7.76 -11.62 -9.32
C VAL A 57 7.56 -12.03 -10.77
N ASP A 58 8.20 -11.32 -11.66
CA ASP A 58 8.22 -11.57 -13.10
C ASP A 58 9.62 -12.01 -13.51
N GLU A 59 9.70 -12.97 -14.45
CA GLU A 59 10.98 -13.54 -14.90
C GLU A 59 11.83 -12.54 -15.70
N GLU A 60 11.20 -11.58 -16.40
CA GLU A 60 11.87 -10.53 -17.17
C GLU A 60 11.97 -9.21 -16.38
N ASP A 61 10.88 -8.78 -15.74
CA ASP A 61 10.77 -7.45 -15.10
C ASP A 61 11.21 -7.40 -13.63
N GLY A 62 11.56 -8.54 -13.05
CA GLY A 62 12.05 -8.64 -11.68
C GLY A 62 10.95 -8.61 -10.62
N VAL A 63 11.06 -7.77 -9.60
CA VAL A 63 10.11 -7.73 -8.48
C VAL A 63 9.40 -6.39 -8.42
N SER A 64 8.06 -6.41 -8.44
CA SER A 64 7.22 -5.23 -8.26
C SER A 64 6.45 -5.29 -6.94
N TYR A 65 6.08 -4.11 -6.43
CA TYR A 65 5.30 -3.97 -5.21
C TYR A 65 4.14 -3.00 -5.44
N GLU A 66 2.96 -3.38 -4.96
CA GLU A 66 1.75 -2.56 -5.03
C GLU A 66 1.10 -2.46 -3.65
N ILE A 67 0.55 -1.28 -3.35
CA ILE A 67 -0.25 -1.05 -2.14
C ILE A 67 -1.64 -0.60 -2.56
N ARG A 68 -2.65 -1.39 -2.19
CA ARG A 68 -4.07 -1.04 -2.35
C ARG A 68 -4.69 -0.82 -0.99
N THR A 69 -5.55 0.18 -0.88
CA THR A 69 -6.26 0.50 0.35
C THR A 69 -7.76 0.57 0.05
N ALA A 70 -8.60 0.16 0.99
CA ALA A 70 -10.05 0.17 0.83
C ALA A 70 -10.77 0.47 2.15
N HIS A 71 -11.81 1.30 2.07
CA HIS A 71 -12.74 1.52 3.16
C HIS A 71 -13.85 0.48 3.14
N GLU A 72 -14.36 0.10 4.32
CA GLU A 72 -15.65 -0.58 4.40
C GLU A 72 -16.78 0.45 4.38
N ILE A 73 -17.66 0.36 3.39
CA ILE A 73 -18.85 1.21 3.24
C ILE A 73 -20.03 0.28 3.00
N PHE A 74 -21.06 0.32 3.84
CA PHE A 74 -22.26 -0.53 3.67
C PHE A 74 -21.96 -2.03 3.41
N LYS A 75 -20.96 -2.61 4.09
CA LYS A 75 -20.48 -4.00 3.89
C LYS A 75 -19.85 -4.29 2.52
N CYS A 76 -19.49 -3.28 1.74
CA CYS A 76 -18.67 -3.42 0.54
C CYS A 76 -17.32 -2.70 0.70
N TRP A 77 -16.32 -3.16 -0.04
CA TRP A 77 -14.98 -2.60 -0.03
C TRP A 77 -14.83 -1.58 -1.15
N ALA A 78 -14.68 -0.31 -0.79
CA ALA A 78 -14.48 0.78 -1.73
C ALA A 78 -13.00 1.18 -1.77
N PRO A 79 -12.33 1.16 -2.94
CA PRO A 79 -10.93 1.59 -3.06
C PRO A 79 -10.73 3.03 -2.59
N VAL A 80 -9.62 3.29 -1.89
CA VAL A 80 -9.21 4.67 -1.53
C VAL A 80 -8.32 5.22 -2.65
N ILE A 81 -8.86 6.19 -3.38
CA ILE A 81 -8.23 6.81 -4.55
C ILE A 81 -7.12 7.78 -4.14
#